data_AF-A0AAW0WED3-F1
#
_entry.id   AF-A0AAW0WED3-F1
#
_cell.length_a   1.000
_cell.length_b   1.000
_cell.length_c   1.000
_cell.angle_alpha   90.00
_cell.angle_beta   90.00
_cell.angle_gamma   90.00
#
_symmetry.space_group_name_H-M   'P 1'
#
loop_
_entity.id
_entity.type
_entity.pdbx_description
1 polymer ?
#
loop_
_entity_poly.entity_id
_entity_poly.type
_entity_poly.pdbx_seq_one_letter_code
_entity_poly.pdbx_strand_id
1 'polypeptide(L)'
;MSRINIDEPRWDQNTYVGRAKHFFTITNPLNLLCTPTELERAKSVVTSYRKGEALNLSEDDIWKAKSIYDSAFHPDTGEKMMLIGRMSAQVPMNMTITGCMLTFYKTTPAVVFWQWINQSFNAIVNYTNRSGDSPISVKQLGTSYVLATGGALVTALGLNSLVKSMPPLIGRLVPFSAVAAANCVNIPLMRMKEWREMGVVLLDQDNNIMGNSKKAARQGVAMVTLSRILMAVPSCVLPPIVMNILEKRGTLRRMPWISAPLQVIMCGVCLTFATPACCALFPQKSSIAVSSLEPEVQDKIRQLPNAPETVYYNKGL
;
A
#
# COMPACT_ATOMS: atom_id res chain seq x y z
N MET A 1 -3.49 33.22 -15.28
CA MET A 1 -2.87 32.01 -14.70
C MET A 1 -3.55 30.81 -15.31
N SER A 2 -2.80 29.83 -15.81
CA SER A 2 -3.34 28.57 -16.32
C SER A 2 -4.08 27.83 -15.19
N ARG A 3 -5.28 27.32 -15.47
CA ARG A 3 -6.06 26.50 -14.53
C ARG A 3 -5.22 25.28 -14.15
N ILE A 4 -5.02 25.06 -12.84
CA ILE A 4 -4.24 23.94 -12.33
C ILE A 4 -4.99 22.65 -12.62
N ASN A 5 -4.28 21.64 -13.13
CA ASN A 5 -4.83 20.30 -13.31
C ASN A 5 -4.82 19.55 -11.97
N ILE A 6 -5.97 19.44 -11.32
CA ILE A 6 -6.10 18.74 -10.03
C ILE A 6 -6.25 17.22 -10.18
N ASP A 7 -6.41 16.72 -11.40
CA ASP A 7 -6.51 15.29 -11.68
C ASP A 7 -5.12 14.65 -11.83
N GLU A 8 -4.07 15.47 -11.94
CA GLU A 8 -2.68 15.03 -11.86
C GLU A 8 -2.08 15.23 -10.45
N PRO A 9 -1.06 14.43 -10.06
CA PRO A 9 -0.38 14.61 -8.79
C PRO A 9 0.26 16.00 -8.66
N ARG A 10 0.07 16.66 -7.50
CA ARG A 10 0.64 17.98 -7.18
C ARG A 10 2.15 18.09 -7.39
N TRP A 11 2.89 17.01 -7.17
CA TRP A 11 4.34 16.96 -7.27
C TRP A 11 4.78 16.02 -8.39
N ASP A 12 5.90 16.36 -9.03
CA ASP A 12 6.48 15.56 -10.11
C ASP A 12 6.77 14.12 -9.67
N GLN A 13 6.09 13.16 -10.32
CA GLN A 13 6.22 11.74 -10.05
C GLN A 13 7.50 11.12 -10.64
N ASN A 14 8.25 11.84 -11.48
CA ASN A 14 9.53 11.37 -12.00
C ASN A 14 10.65 11.44 -10.95
N THR A 15 10.57 12.39 -10.02
CA THR A 15 11.52 12.51 -8.91
C THR A 15 11.10 11.69 -7.69
N TYR A 16 12.07 11.11 -6.98
CA TYR A 16 11.81 10.42 -5.71
C TYR A 16 11.15 11.34 -4.68
N VAL A 17 11.64 12.57 -4.56
CA VAL A 17 11.12 13.56 -3.59
C VAL A 17 9.67 13.93 -3.89
N GLY A 18 9.29 14.10 -5.16
CA GLY A 18 7.91 14.38 -5.54
C GLY A 18 6.97 13.20 -5.25
N ARG A 19 7.39 11.97 -5.56
CA ARG A 19 6.66 10.75 -5.16
C ARG A 19 6.50 10.64 -3.65
N ALA A 20 7.56 10.87 -2.88
CA ALA A 20 7.50 10.82 -1.43
C ALA A 20 6.50 11.83 -0.87
N LYS A 21 6.55 13.10 -1.31
CA LYS A 21 5.59 14.14 -0.89
C LYS A 21 4.15 13.77 -1.21
N HIS A 22 3.91 13.19 -2.39
CA HIS A 22 2.59 12.68 -2.77
C HIS A 22 2.11 11.61 -1.78
N PHE A 23 2.92 10.58 -1.52
CA PHE A 23 2.54 9.52 -0.59
C PHE A 23 2.35 10.00 0.85
N PHE A 24 3.23 10.89 1.35
CA PHE A 24 3.07 11.48 2.68
C PHE A 24 1.75 12.23 2.84
N THR A 25 1.27 12.87 1.77
CA THR A 25 0.04 13.65 1.79
C THR A 25 -1.19 12.76 1.80
N ILE A 26 -1.21 11.70 0.97
CA ILE A 26 -2.37 10.79 0.90
C ILE A 26 -2.45 9.85 2.11
N THR A 27 -1.33 9.48 2.70
CA THR A 27 -1.28 8.60 3.90
C THR A 27 -1.33 9.37 5.21
N ASN A 28 -1.59 10.69 5.18
CA ASN A 28 -1.59 11.51 6.38
C ASN A 28 -2.71 11.06 7.34
N PRO A 29 -2.39 10.53 8.54
CA PRO A 29 -3.38 10.03 9.48
C PRO A 29 -4.27 11.14 10.06
N LEU A 30 -3.84 12.41 10.01
CA LEU A 30 -4.65 13.54 10.47
C LEU A 30 -5.95 13.70 9.67
N ASN A 31 -5.98 13.21 8.43
CA ASN A 31 -7.19 13.24 7.60
C ASN A 31 -8.31 12.34 8.15
N LEU A 32 -8.02 11.42 9.09
CA LEU A 32 -9.05 10.66 9.81
C LEU A 32 -9.83 11.50 10.81
N LEU A 33 -9.25 12.60 11.28
CA LEU A 33 -9.88 13.50 12.26
C LEU A 33 -10.79 14.52 11.57
N CYS A 34 -10.84 14.56 10.23
CA CYS A 34 -11.71 15.45 9.49
C CYS A 34 -13.18 15.16 9.77
N THR A 35 -13.91 16.21 10.13
CA THR A 35 -15.34 16.18 10.41
C THR A 35 -16.16 15.96 9.14
N PRO A 36 -17.41 15.45 9.23
CA PRO A 36 -18.29 15.31 8.07
C PRO A 36 -18.46 16.62 7.28
N THR A 37 -18.56 17.76 7.98
CA THR A 37 -18.70 19.09 7.37
C THR A 37 -17.47 19.48 6.55
N GLU A 38 -16.26 19.20 7.05
CA GLU A 38 -15.02 19.45 6.31
C GLU A 38 -14.90 18.59 5.06
N LEU A 39 -15.34 17.33 5.14
CA LEU A 39 -15.37 16.41 3.99
C LEU A 39 -16.34 16.89 2.90
N GLU A 40 -17.55 17.32 3.28
CA GLU A 40 -18.52 17.85 2.31
C GLU A 40 -18.05 19.16 1.69
N ARG A 41 -17.41 20.05 2.46
CA ARG A 41 -16.79 21.26 1.92
C ARG A 41 -15.71 20.93 0.91
N ALA A 42 -14.83 19.98 1.22
CA ALA A 42 -13.78 19.52 0.31
C ALA A 42 -14.37 18.94 -0.99
N LYS A 43 -15.43 18.12 -0.88
CA LYS A 43 -16.16 17.57 -2.04
C LYS A 43 -16.79 18.66 -2.90
N SER A 44 -17.45 19.64 -2.29
CA SER A 44 -18.05 20.76 -3.02
C SER A 44 -16.98 21.54 -3.79
N VAL A 45 -15.87 21.90 -3.13
CA VAL A 45 -14.75 22.62 -3.77
C VAL A 45 -14.19 21.84 -4.96
N VAL A 46 -13.88 20.55 -4.78
CA VAL A 46 -13.31 19.73 -5.87
C VAL A 46 -14.30 19.55 -7.02
N THR A 47 -15.59 19.35 -6.73
CA THR A 47 -16.62 19.14 -7.76
C THR A 47 -16.87 20.42 -8.55
N SER A 48 -17.01 21.56 -7.88
CA SER A 48 -17.15 22.89 -8.51
C SER A 48 -15.92 23.24 -9.34
N TYR A 49 -14.71 22.99 -8.79
CA TYR A 49 -13.48 23.23 -9.51
C TYR A 49 -13.37 22.36 -10.77
N ARG A 50 -13.78 21.08 -10.75
CA ARG A 50 -13.81 20.21 -11.94
C ARG A 50 -14.80 20.71 -13.00
N LYS A 51 -15.96 21.22 -12.59
CA LYS A 51 -16.97 21.83 -13.49
C LYS A 51 -16.50 23.13 -14.15
N GLY A 52 -15.38 23.71 -13.71
CA GLY A 52 -14.85 24.96 -14.25
C GLY A 52 -15.46 26.21 -13.62
N GLU A 53 -16.09 26.07 -12.45
CA GLU A 53 -16.59 27.21 -11.68
C GLU A 53 -15.42 28.04 -11.15
N ALA A 54 -15.53 29.36 -11.25
CA ALA A 54 -14.52 30.28 -10.70
C ALA A 54 -14.65 30.32 -9.17
N LEU A 55 -13.76 29.60 -8.49
CA LEU A 55 -13.65 29.64 -7.04
C LEU A 55 -12.70 30.77 -6.63
N ASN A 56 -13.15 31.66 -5.75
CA ASN A 56 -12.31 32.67 -5.10
C ASN A 56 -11.42 32.03 -4.01
N LEU A 57 -10.67 31.00 -4.37
CA LEU A 57 -9.79 30.24 -3.49
C LEU A 57 -8.35 30.33 -4.00
N SER A 58 -7.39 30.30 -3.08
CA SER A 58 -5.98 30.19 -3.45
C SER A 58 -5.70 28.80 -4.03
N GLU A 59 -4.59 28.67 -4.77
CA GLU A 59 -4.10 27.38 -5.26
C GLU A 59 -3.90 26.38 -4.11
N ASP A 60 -3.34 26.83 -2.98
CA ASP A 60 -3.12 25.98 -1.81
C ASP A 60 -4.42 25.49 -1.17
N ASP A 61 -5.47 26.31 -1.16
CA ASP A 61 -6.78 25.91 -0.66
C ASP A 61 -7.43 24.84 -1.54
N ILE A 62 -7.26 24.95 -2.85
CA ILE A 62 -7.73 23.95 -3.82
C ILE A 62 -6.99 22.63 -3.60
N TRP A 63 -5.65 22.66 -3.46
CA TRP A 63 -4.86 21.47 -3.17
C TRP A 63 -5.19 20.84 -1.83
N LYS A 64 -5.45 21.65 -0.80
CA LYS A 64 -5.86 21.17 0.53
C LYS A 64 -7.23 20.49 0.46
N ALA A 65 -8.20 21.10 -0.22
CA ALA A 65 -9.50 20.50 -0.46
C ALA A 65 -9.37 19.19 -1.24
N LYS A 66 -8.53 19.15 -2.28
CA LYS A 66 -8.25 17.94 -3.05
C LYS A 66 -7.64 16.83 -2.20
N SER A 67 -6.65 17.15 -1.36
CA SER A 67 -6.04 16.17 -0.45
C SER A 67 -7.04 15.58 0.54
N ILE A 68 -7.92 16.41 1.11
CA ILE A 68 -8.98 15.95 2.01
C ILE A 68 -9.99 15.08 1.24
N TYR A 69 -10.38 15.50 0.04
CA TYR A 69 -11.29 14.75 -0.82
C TYR A 69 -10.72 13.36 -1.17
N ASP A 70 -9.48 13.30 -1.68
CA ASP A 70 -8.82 12.05 -2.06
C ASP A 70 -8.62 11.09 -0.88
N SER A 71 -8.53 11.62 0.34
CA SER A 71 -8.39 10.80 1.54
C SER A 71 -9.70 10.08 1.94
N ALA A 72 -10.86 10.55 1.48
CA ALA A 72 -12.16 10.15 1.99
C ALA A 72 -13.16 9.68 0.92
N PHE A 73 -12.98 10.06 -0.34
CA PHE A 73 -13.87 9.72 -1.45
C PHE A 73 -13.15 8.86 -2.49
N HIS A 74 -13.86 7.89 -3.03
CA HIS A 74 -13.34 7.00 -4.05
C HIS A 74 -13.05 7.79 -5.35
N PRO A 75 -11.89 7.59 -6.01
CA PRO A 75 -11.53 8.35 -7.21
C PRO A 75 -12.54 8.17 -8.35
N ASP A 76 -13.00 6.94 -8.57
CA ASP A 76 -13.87 6.60 -9.70
C ASP A 76 -15.37 6.88 -9.43
N THR A 77 -15.89 6.46 -8.26
CA THR A 77 -17.34 6.59 -7.96
C THR A 77 -17.69 7.90 -7.27
N GLY A 78 -16.72 8.60 -6.67
CA GLY A 78 -16.97 9.78 -5.84
C GLY A 78 -17.72 9.49 -4.53
N GLU A 79 -17.91 8.22 -4.19
CA GLU A 79 -18.59 7.79 -2.97
C GLU A 79 -17.66 7.85 -1.77
N LYS A 80 -18.24 8.07 -0.59
CA LYS A 80 -17.49 8.15 0.66
C LYS A 80 -16.98 6.77 1.04
N MET A 81 -15.66 6.62 1.13
CA MET A 81 -15.01 5.39 1.54
C MET A 81 -15.23 5.11 3.03
N MET A 82 -15.36 3.82 3.38
CA MET A 82 -15.42 3.37 4.76
C MET A 82 -14.17 3.82 5.51
N LEU A 83 -14.34 4.38 6.72
CA LEU A 83 -13.26 5.03 7.48
C LEU A 83 -12.01 4.15 7.60
N ILE A 84 -12.20 2.88 7.95
CA ILE A 84 -11.12 1.90 8.15
C ILE A 84 -10.44 1.53 6.82
N GLY A 85 -11.14 1.63 5.69
CA GLY A 85 -10.59 1.31 4.36
C GLY A 85 -9.82 2.46 3.71
N ARG A 86 -9.81 3.66 4.30
CA ARG A 86 -9.12 4.83 3.76
C ARG A 86 -7.61 4.66 3.81
N MET A 87 -6.89 5.22 2.83
CA MET A 87 -5.43 5.24 2.84
C MET A 87 -4.85 5.91 4.11
N SER A 88 -5.53 6.91 4.65
CA SER A 88 -5.17 7.57 5.92
C SER A 88 -5.31 6.67 7.15
N ALA A 89 -6.15 5.62 7.10
CA ALA A 89 -6.30 4.62 8.16
C ALA A 89 -5.19 3.56 8.17
N GLN A 90 -4.43 3.43 7.08
CA GLN A 90 -3.42 2.37 6.95
C GLN A 90 -2.34 2.44 8.03
N VAL A 91 -1.75 3.62 8.24
CA VAL A 91 -0.70 3.80 9.26
C VAL A 91 -1.22 3.50 10.67
N PRO A 92 -2.32 4.12 11.17
CA PRO A 92 -2.80 3.89 12.54
C PRO A 92 -3.32 2.47 12.79
N MET A 93 -3.93 1.84 11.79
CA MET A 93 -4.37 0.45 11.92
C MET A 93 -3.19 -0.51 11.87
N ASN A 94 -2.28 -0.38 10.90
CA ASN A 94 -1.12 -1.26 10.78
C ASN A 94 -0.16 -1.12 11.96
N MET A 95 0.02 0.07 12.55
CA MET A 95 0.85 0.22 13.74
C MET A 95 0.28 -0.51 14.96
N THR A 96 -1.05 -0.47 15.13
CA THR A 96 -1.75 -1.16 16.22
C THR A 96 -1.67 -2.67 16.02
N ILE A 97 -2.01 -3.14 14.83
CA ILE A 97 -1.99 -4.57 14.48
C ILE A 97 -0.58 -5.13 14.61
N THR A 98 0.42 -4.47 14.01
CA THR A 98 1.82 -4.93 14.04
C THR A 98 2.39 -4.87 15.45
N GLY A 99 2.16 -3.79 16.19
CA GLY A 99 2.63 -3.66 17.58
C GLY A 99 2.04 -4.73 18.49
N CYS A 100 0.75 -5.06 18.33
CA CYS A 100 0.12 -6.14 19.06
C CYS A 100 0.60 -7.53 18.61
N MET A 101 0.81 -7.75 17.31
CA MET A 101 1.41 -8.99 16.80
C MET A 101 2.80 -9.24 17.40
N LEU A 102 3.64 -8.21 17.48
CA LEU A 102 4.98 -8.29 18.07
C LEU A 102 4.94 -8.43 19.60
N THR A 103 3.92 -7.91 20.26
CA THR A 103 3.78 -8.04 21.72
C THR A 103 3.26 -9.42 22.12
N PHE A 104 2.24 -9.91 21.42
CA PHE A 104 1.52 -11.14 21.77
C PHE A 104 1.93 -12.36 20.94
N TYR A 105 3.10 -12.33 20.29
CA TYR A 105 3.59 -13.39 19.40
C TYR A 105 3.80 -14.77 20.08
N LYS A 106 3.88 -14.81 21.41
CA LYS A 106 4.24 -16.01 22.17
C LYS A 106 3.13 -17.05 22.27
N THR A 107 1.86 -16.63 22.22
CA THR A 107 0.72 -17.54 22.40
C THR A 107 0.04 -17.81 21.07
N THR A 108 -0.17 -19.09 20.75
CA THR A 108 -0.85 -19.51 19.52
C THR A 108 -2.20 -18.84 19.31
N PRO A 109 -3.10 -18.75 20.31
CA PRO A 109 -4.39 -18.07 20.13
C PRO A 109 -4.24 -16.59 19.76
N ALA A 110 -3.29 -15.88 20.38
CA ALA A 110 -3.06 -14.47 20.05
C ALA A 110 -2.47 -14.30 18.65
N VAL A 111 -1.56 -15.18 18.24
CA VAL A 111 -1.02 -15.18 16.86
C VAL A 111 -2.14 -15.40 15.86
N VAL A 112 -3.03 -16.36 16.10
CA VAL A 112 -4.18 -16.61 15.20
C VAL A 112 -5.09 -15.38 15.14
N PHE A 113 -5.44 -14.83 16.30
CA PHE A 113 -6.32 -13.66 16.40
C PHE A 113 -5.76 -12.44 15.67
N TRP A 114 -4.49 -12.10 15.90
CA TRP A 114 -3.89 -10.91 15.30
C TRP A 114 -3.60 -11.09 13.80
N GLN A 115 -3.28 -12.30 13.34
CA GLN A 115 -3.17 -12.57 11.90
C GLN A 115 -4.53 -12.46 11.20
N TRP A 116 -5.59 -12.95 11.84
CA TRP A 116 -6.95 -12.81 11.34
C TRP A 116 -7.37 -11.34 11.25
N ILE A 117 -7.10 -10.53 12.28
CA ILE A 117 -7.34 -9.07 12.23
C ILE A 117 -6.53 -8.43 11.09
N ASN A 118 -5.25 -8.77 10.95
CA ASN A 118 -4.39 -8.21 9.92
C ASN A 118 -4.92 -8.49 8.50
N GLN A 119 -5.31 -9.74 8.21
CA GLN A 119 -5.86 -10.08 6.90
C GLN A 119 -7.26 -9.48 6.69
N SER A 120 -8.07 -9.39 7.74
CA SER A 120 -9.39 -8.74 7.67
C SER A 120 -9.27 -7.26 7.32
N PHE A 121 -8.32 -6.57 7.94
CA PHE A 121 -8.00 -5.17 7.63
C PHE A 121 -7.53 -5.01 6.18
N ASN A 122 -6.60 -5.87 5.72
CA ASN A 122 -6.13 -5.83 4.33
C ASN A 122 -7.26 -6.12 3.32
N ALA A 123 -8.18 -7.04 3.63
CA ALA A 123 -9.34 -7.31 2.79
C ALA A 123 -10.28 -6.10 2.69
N ILE A 124 -10.51 -5.40 3.81
CA ILE A 124 -11.29 -4.15 3.86
C ILE A 124 -10.65 -3.05 3.01
N VAL A 125 -9.35 -2.84 3.15
CA VAL A 125 -8.59 -1.86 2.37
C VAL A 125 -8.68 -2.20 0.89
N ASN A 126 -8.46 -3.47 0.52
CA ASN A 126 -8.56 -3.93 -0.87
C ASN A 126 -9.97 -3.78 -1.45
N TYR A 127 -11.01 -4.03 -0.66
CA TYR A 127 -12.41 -3.84 -1.07
C TYR A 127 -12.73 -2.36 -1.30
N THR A 128 -12.23 -1.49 -0.41
CA THR A 128 -12.51 -0.06 -0.42
C THR A 128 -11.77 0.68 -1.53
N ASN A 129 -10.57 0.21 -1.92
CA ASN A 129 -9.72 0.83 -2.92
C ASN A 129 -9.73 0.10 -4.28
N ARG A 130 -10.74 -0.74 -4.54
CA ARG A 130 -10.86 -1.46 -5.83
C ARG A 130 -11.23 -0.48 -6.94
N SER A 131 -10.53 -0.53 -8.07
CA SER A 131 -10.86 0.31 -9.23
C SER A 131 -12.27 0.01 -9.77
N GLY A 132 -13.00 1.06 -10.13
CA GLY A 132 -14.33 1.00 -10.73
C GLY A 132 -14.32 0.35 -12.12
N ASP A 133 -13.27 0.60 -12.90
CA ASP A 133 -13.14 0.12 -14.29
C ASP A 133 -12.60 -1.31 -14.41
N SER A 134 -12.14 -1.91 -13.32
CA SER A 134 -11.62 -3.29 -13.30
C SER A 134 -11.93 -3.98 -11.97
N PRO A 135 -13.22 -4.31 -11.72
CA PRO A 135 -13.65 -4.78 -10.43
C PRO A 135 -12.98 -6.12 -10.07
N ILE A 136 -12.31 -6.12 -8.92
CA ILE A 136 -11.90 -7.35 -8.24
C ILE A 136 -13.19 -8.07 -7.83
N SER A 137 -13.35 -9.31 -8.31
CA SER A 137 -14.53 -10.11 -7.96
C SER A 137 -14.55 -10.37 -6.45
N VAL A 138 -15.73 -10.35 -5.83
CA VAL A 138 -15.90 -10.74 -4.41
C VAL A 138 -15.33 -12.14 -4.15
N LYS A 139 -15.45 -13.04 -5.13
CA LYS A 139 -14.85 -14.38 -5.08
C LYS A 139 -13.32 -14.34 -5.03
N GLN A 140 -12.70 -13.45 -5.80
CA GLN A 140 -11.25 -13.26 -5.83
C GLN A 140 -10.75 -12.63 -4.53
N LEU A 141 -11.47 -11.63 -4.00
CA LEU A 141 -11.18 -11.05 -2.69
C LEU A 141 -11.29 -12.09 -1.56
N GLY A 142 -12.36 -12.88 -1.53
CA GLY A 142 -12.56 -13.95 -0.55
C GLY A 142 -11.49 -15.03 -0.65
N THR A 143 -11.10 -15.42 -1.87
CA THR A 143 -10.03 -16.39 -2.11
C THR A 143 -8.68 -15.85 -1.64
N SER A 144 -8.37 -14.57 -1.96
CA SER A 144 -7.16 -13.90 -1.49
C SER A 144 -7.12 -13.84 0.04
N TYR A 145 -8.24 -13.50 0.68
CA TYR A 145 -8.35 -13.46 2.12
C TYR A 145 -8.11 -14.82 2.79
N VAL A 146 -8.76 -15.90 2.30
CA VAL A 146 -8.59 -17.25 2.85
C VAL A 146 -7.16 -17.74 2.65
N LEU A 147 -6.59 -17.59 1.45
CA LEU A 147 -5.24 -18.06 1.16
C LEU A 147 -4.16 -17.24 1.87
N ALA A 148 -4.32 -15.91 1.97
CA ALA A 148 -3.38 -15.06 2.70
C ALA A 148 -3.45 -15.33 4.21
N THR A 149 -4.65 -15.55 4.77
CA THR A 149 -4.82 -15.94 6.18
C THR A 149 -4.21 -17.31 6.44
N GLY A 150 -4.51 -18.31 5.60
CA GLY A 150 -3.91 -19.63 5.70
C GLY A 150 -2.38 -19.59 5.60
N GLY A 151 -1.83 -18.89 4.60
CA GLY A 151 -0.38 -18.73 4.42
C GLY A 151 0.29 -18.01 5.59
N ALA A 152 -0.33 -16.95 6.11
CA ALA A 152 0.15 -16.23 7.29
C ALA A 152 0.17 -17.13 8.53
N LEU A 153 -0.90 -17.89 8.78
CA LEU A 153 -1.00 -18.78 9.93
C LEU A 153 -0.05 -19.97 9.83
N VAL A 154 0.04 -20.63 8.68
CA VAL A 154 0.99 -21.73 8.44
C VAL A 154 2.42 -21.25 8.70
N THR A 155 2.77 -20.07 8.16
CA THR A 155 4.11 -19.49 8.36
C THR A 155 4.33 -19.11 9.82
N ALA A 156 3.39 -18.42 10.46
CA ALA A 156 3.52 -17.96 11.83
C ALA A 156 3.61 -19.12 12.82
N LEU A 157 2.72 -20.12 12.71
CA LEU A 157 2.68 -21.27 13.62
C LEU A 157 3.84 -22.24 13.35
N GLY A 158 4.17 -22.47 12.08
CA GLY A 158 5.32 -23.30 11.69
C GLY A 158 6.62 -22.72 12.22
N LEU A 159 6.89 -21.44 11.94
CA LEU A 159 8.09 -20.78 12.46
C LEU A 159 8.07 -20.65 13.99
N ASN A 160 6.93 -20.33 14.61
CA ASN A 160 6.84 -20.27 16.08
C ASN A 160 7.16 -21.61 16.73
N SER A 161 6.89 -22.74 16.08
CA SER A 161 7.28 -24.06 16.58
C SER A 161 8.79 -24.27 16.50
N LEU A 162 9.41 -23.86 15.39
CA LEU A 162 10.84 -24.04 15.12
C LEU A 162 11.74 -23.10 15.93
N VAL A 163 11.27 -21.89 16.26
CA VAL A 163 12.07 -20.87 16.95
C VAL A 163 12.07 -21.00 18.48
N LYS A 164 11.32 -21.96 19.06
CA LYS A 164 11.21 -22.11 20.53
C LYS A 164 12.55 -22.33 21.22
N SER A 165 13.48 -23.00 20.55
CA SER A 165 14.83 -23.30 21.04
C SER A 165 15.89 -22.29 20.59
N MET A 166 15.52 -21.29 19.79
CA MET A 166 16.43 -20.30 19.22
C MET A 166 16.48 -19.01 20.05
N PRO A 167 17.50 -18.14 19.84
CA PRO A 167 17.59 -16.85 20.52
C PRO A 167 16.29 -16.04 20.40
N PRO A 168 15.86 -15.33 21.46
CA PRO A 168 14.59 -14.57 21.47
C PRO A 168 14.43 -13.59 20.32
N LEU A 169 15.54 -13.09 19.76
CA LEU A 169 15.55 -12.18 18.63
C LEU A 169 15.03 -12.83 17.34
N ILE A 170 15.29 -14.12 17.11
CA ILE A 170 14.78 -14.86 15.95
C ILE A 170 13.27 -15.09 16.08
N GLY A 171 12.78 -15.44 17.28
CA GLY A 171 11.36 -15.58 17.55
C GLY A 171 10.56 -14.28 17.30
N ARG A 172 11.18 -13.12 17.50
CA ARG A 172 10.57 -11.80 17.22
C ARG A 172 10.48 -11.48 15.73
N LEU A 173 11.17 -12.22 14.85
CA LEU A 173 11.05 -12.08 13.39
C LEU A 173 9.91 -12.93 12.81
N VAL A 174 9.29 -13.81 13.58
CA VAL A 174 8.17 -14.65 13.10
C VAL A 174 7.00 -13.80 12.57
N PRO A 175 6.56 -12.73 13.25
CA PRO A 175 5.54 -11.83 12.72
C PRO A 175 5.93 -11.23 11.36
N PHE A 176 7.20 -10.85 11.17
CA PHE A 176 7.70 -10.35 9.88
C PHE A 176 7.58 -11.40 8.78
N SER A 177 8.08 -12.61 9.02
CA SER A 177 8.03 -13.69 8.03
C SER A 177 6.59 -14.05 7.65
N ALA A 178 5.67 -14.04 8.62
CA ALA A 178 4.26 -14.30 8.36
C ALA A 178 3.61 -13.18 7.53
N VAL A 179 3.91 -11.91 7.81
CA VAL A 179 3.44 -10.77 7.00
C VAL A 179 4.04 -10.82 5.60
N ALA A 180 5.32 -11.16 5.46
CA ALA A 180 5.97 -11.31 4.16
C ALA A 180 5.33 -12.43 3.32
N ALA A 181 5.11 -13.60 3.92
CA ALA A 181 4.41 -14.71 3.28
C ALA A 181 2.98 -14.33 2.85
N ALA A 182 2.25 -13.61 3.71
CA ALA A 182 0.92 -13.12 3.37
C ALA A 182 0.94 -12.16 2.17
N ASN A 183 1.91 -11.23 2.11
CA ASN A 183 2.05 -10.32 0.97
C ASN A 183 2.41 -11.05 -0.32
N CYS A 184 3.26 -12.08 -0.26
CA CYS A 184 3.59 -12.95 -1.39
C CYS A 184 2.37 -13.72 -1.94
N VAL A 185 1.34 -13.93 -1.13
CA VAL A 185 0.10 -14.59 -1.54
C VAL A 185 -0.95 -13.55 -1.98
N ASN A 186 -1.21 -12.54 -1.15
CA ASN A 186 -2.28 -11.58 -1.35
C ASN A 186 -2.10 -10.78 -2.66
N ILE A 187 -0.93 -10.18 -2.89
CA ILE A 187 -0.73 -9.25 -4.01
C ILE A 187 -0.86 -9.95 -5.37
N PRO A 188 -0.21 -11.12 -5.62
CA PRO A 188 -0.38 -11.82 -6.88
C PRO A 188 -1.81 -12.34 -7.10
N LEU A 189 -2.52 -12.73 -6.04
CA LEU A 189 -3.92 -13.16 -6.13
C LEU A 189 -4.85 -11.99 -6.47
N MET A 190 -4.66 -10.83 -5.83
CA MET A 190 -5.45 -9.62 -6.08
C MET A 190 -5.26 -9.12 -7.53
N ARG A 191 -4.07 -9.32 -8.09
CA ARG A 191 -3.72 -8.86 -9.44
C ARG A 191 -3.72 -9.99 -10.48
N MET A 192 -4.33 -11.14 -10.17
CA MET A 192 -4.29 -12.33 -11.02
C MET A 192 -4.79 -12.07 -12.45
N LYS A 193 -5.86 -11.29 -12.59
CA LYS A 193 -6.41 -10.91 -13.91
C LYS A 193 -5.38 -10.18 -14.78
N GLU A 194 -4.59 -9.27 -14.18
CA GLU A 194 -3.57 -8.50 -14.91
C GLU A 194 -2.45 -9.41 -15.45
N TRP A 195 -1.91 -10.31 -14.63
CA TRP A 195 -0.72 -11.07 -15.04
C TRP A 195 -1.01 -12.44 -15.69
N ARG A 196 -2.24 -12.96 -15.58
CA ARG A 196 -2.68 -14.19 -16.29
C ARG A 196 -3.54 -13.92 -17.51
N GLU A 197 -4.48 -12.97 -17.45
CA GLU A 197 -5.56 -12.85 -18.45
C GLU A 197 -5.37 -11.65 -19.38
N MET A 198 -5.46 -10.41 -18.86
CA MET A 198 -5.51 -9.18 -19.68
C MET A 198 -4.16 -8.57 -20.05
N GLY A 199 -3.16 -8.64 -19.16
CA GLY A 199 -1.97 -7.79 -19.23
C GLY A 199 -2.22 -6.38 -18.68
N VAL A 200 -1.15 -5.65 -18.38
CA VAL A 200 -1.22 -4.20 -18.09
C VAL A 200 -1.11 -3.41 -19.39
N VAL A 201 -1.81 -2.28 -19.46
CA VAL A 201 -1.78 -1.37 -20.61
C VAL A 201 -0.39 -0.76 -20.75
N LEU A 202 0.15 -0.85 -21.96
CA LEU A 202 1.38 -0.23 -22.39
C LEU A 202 1.06 1.09 -23.09
N LEU A 203 1.81 2.13 -22.74
CA LEU A 203 1.68 3.48 -23.26
C LEU A 203 3.01 3.91 -23.89
N ASP A 204 2.97 4.76 -24.91
CA ASP A 204 4.17 5.45 -25.41
C ASP A 204 4.50 6.71 -24.58
N GLN A 205 5.42 7.54 -25.07
CA GLN A 205 5.79 8.81 -24.43
C GLN A 205 4.64 9.83 -24.47
N ASP A 206 3.78 9.76 -25.49
CA ASP A 206 2.65 10.66 -25.74
C ASP A 206 1.33 10.15 -25.11
N ASN A 207 1.41 9.10 -24.28
CA ASN A 207 0.28 8.40 -23.64
C ASN A 207 -0.70 7.70 -24.61
N ASN A 208 -0.28 7.37 -25.82
CA ASN A 208 -1.05 6.51 -26.72
C ASN A 208 -0.91 5.04 -26.31
N ILE A 209 -2.00 4.28 -26.46
CA ILE A 209 -2.06 2.86 -26.09
C ILE A 209 -1.32 2.01 -27.14
N MET A 210 -0.29 1.30 -26.69
CA MET A 210 0.56 0.43 -27.52
C MET A 210 0.16 -1.05 -27.45
N GLY A 211 -0.72 -1.42 -26.51
CA GLY A 211 -1.20 -2.79 -26.31
C GLY A 211 -1.15 -3.20 -24.84
N ASN A 212 -1.31 -4.50 -24.56
CA ASN A 212 -1.26 -5.03 -23.20
C ASN A 212 -0.14 -6.07 -23.04
N SER A 213 0.55 -6.08 -21.90
CA SER A 213 1.60 -7.06 -21.60
C SER A 213 1.39 -7.76 -20.25
N LYS A 214 1.49 -9.08 -20.26
CA LYS A 214 1.45 -9.93 -19.06
C LYS A 214 2.81 -9.96 -18.37
N LYS A 215 3.92 -9.89 -19.13
CA LYS A 215 5.29 -9.78 -18.60
C LYS A 215 5.46 -8.51 -17.77
N ALA A 216 5.02 -7.36 -18.29
CA ALA A 216 5.05 -6.10 -17.56
C ALA A 216 4.21 -6.19 -16.26
N ALA A 217 3.04 -6.84 -16.33
CA ALA A 217 2.20 -7.08 -15.16
C ALA A 217 2.92 -7.94 -14.09
N ARG A 218 3.60 -9.03 -14.48
CA ARG A 218 4.37 -9.88 -13.56
C ARG A 218 5.50 -9.12 -12.88
N GLN A 219 6.24 -8.30 -13.64
CA GLN A 219 7.30 -7.46 -13.10
C GLN A 219 6.74 -6.43 -12.11
N GLY A 220 5.63 -5.77 -12.48
CA GLY A 220 4.95 -4.83 -11.61
C GLY A 220 4.51 -5.46 -10.29
N VAL A 221 3.84 -6.62 -10.35
CA VAL A 221 3.41 -7.40 -9.18
C VAL A 221 4.61 -7.78 -8.31
N ALA A 222 5.70 -8.28 -8.89
CA ALA A 222 6.90 -8.64 -8.13
C ALA A 222 7.53 -7.43 -7.41
N MET A 223 7.62 -6.29 -8.10
CA MET A 223 8.15 -5.06 -7.51
C MET A 223 7.22 -4.47 -6.43
N VAL A 224 5.88 -4.62 -6.55
CA VAL A 224 4.94 -4.21 -5.49
C VAL A 224 5.09 -5.13 -4.27
N THR A 225 5.14 -6.44 -4.48
CA THR A 225 5.36 -7.42 -3.40
C THR A 225 6.65 -7.15 -2.65
N LEU A 226 7.76 -6.91 -3.36
CA LEU A 226 9.03 -6.56 -2.74
C LEU A 226 8.93 -5.26 -1.94
N SER A 227 8.33 -4.21 -2.51
CA SER A 227 8.14 -2.92 -1.82
C SER A 227 7.34 -3.09 -0.53
N ARG A 228 6.27 -3.90 -0.54
CA ARG A 228 5.42 -4.18 0.64
C ARG A 228 6.17 -4.95 1.73
N ILE A 229 7.02 -5.90 1.35
CA ILE A 229 7.89 -6.60 2.32
C ILE A 229 8.89 -5.63 2.94
N LEU A 230 9.52 -4.79 2.12
CA LEU A 230 10.49 -3.79 2.58
C LEU A 230 9.86 -2.75 3.52
N MET A 231 8.61 -2.33 3.29
CA MET A 231 7.86 -1.47 4.20
C MET A 231 7.73 -2.03 5.62
N ALA A 232 7.61 -3.35 5.75
CA ALA A 232 7.44 -4.02 7.05
C ALA A 232 8.77 -4.25 7.78
N VAL A 233 9.92 -4.11 7.11
CA VAL A 233 11.24 -4.38 7.71
C VAL A 233 11.52 -3.44 8.90
N PRO A 234 11.42 -2.10 8.78
CA PRO A 234 11.78 -1.21 9.89
C PRO A 234 10.89 -1.43 11.11
N SER A 235 9.57 -1.57 10.90
CA SER A 235 8.60 -1.78 11.99
C SER A 235 8.70 -3.14 12.64
N CYS A 236 9.19 -4.17 11.95
CA CYS A 236 9.37 -5.49 12.56
C CYS A 236 10.78 -5.74 13.11
N VAL A 237 11.80 -4.98 12.72
CA VAL A 237 13.20 -5.18 13.17
C VAL A 237 13.57 -4.23 14.30
N LEU A 238 13.21 -2.93 14.20
CA LEU A 238 13.64 -1.93 15.18
C LEU A 238 13.00 -2.14 16.57
N PRO A 239 11.67 -2.38 16.71
CA PRO A 239 11.08 -2.58 18.03
C PRO A 239 11.66 -3.78 18.77
N PRO A 240 11.84 -4.97 18.17
CA PRO A 240 12.53 -6.08 18.83
C PRO A 240 13.92 -5.78 19.37
N ILE A 241 14.73 -4.99 18.64
CA ILE A 241 16.08 -4.60 19.07
C ILE A 241 16.00 -3.69 20.29
N VAL A 242 15.17 -2.64 20.25
CA VAL A 242 15.00 -1.72 21.37
C VAL A 242 14.42 -2.44 22.58
N MET A 243 13.43 -3.31 22.39
CA MET A 243 12.85 -4.12 23.45
C MET A 243 13.89 -5.03 24.10
N ASN A 244 14.81 -5.63 23.32
CA ASN A 244 15.90 -6.45 23.88
C ASN A 244 16.87 -5.61 24.74
N ILE A 245 17.17 -4.38 24.31
CA ILE A 245 18.01 -3.46 25.09
C ILE A 245 17.32 -3.07 26.40
N LEU A 246 16.02 -2.77 26.36
CA LEU A 246 15.22 -2.39 27.53
C LEU A 246 15.01 -3.56 28.51
N GLU A 247 14.87 -4.79 28.01
CA GLU A 247 14.81 -5.99 28.84
C GLU A 247 16.14 -6.19 29.58
N LYS A 248 17.27 -6.09 28.87
CA LYS A 248 18.61 -6.19 29.48
C LYS A 248 18.89 -5.11 30.52
N ARG A 249 18.34 -3.90 30.35
CA ARG A 249 18.44 -2.80 31.31
C ARG A 249 17.44 -2.90 32.48
N GLY A 250 16.55 -3.89 32.49
CA GLY A 250 15.57 -4.11 33.57
C GLY A 250 14.38 -3.15 33.58
N THR A 251 14.26 -2.23 32.61
CA THR A 251 13.15 -1.27 32.50
C THR A 251 11.80 -1.99 32.35
N LEU A 252 11.75 -3.02 31.51
CA LEU A 252 10.54 -3.79 31.26
C LEU A 252 10.15 -4.71 32.43
N ARG A 253 11.11 -5.03 33.31
CA ARG A 253 10.81 -5.73 34.57
C ARG A 253 10.16 -4.80 35.60
N ARG A 254 10.48 -3.50 35.57
CA ARG A 254 9.86 -2.48 36.42
C ARG A 254 8.49 -2.03 35.91
N MET A 255 8.30 -1.95 34.59
CA MET A 255 7.07 -1.48 33.96
C MET A 255 6.64 -2.41 32.81
N PRO A 256 6.06 -3.58 33.10
CA PRO A 256 5.70 -4.56 32.08
C PRO A 256 4.61 -4.07 31.11
N TRP A 257 3.75 -3.16 31.56
CA TRP A 257 2.65 -2.61 30.75
C TRP A 257 3.12 -1.68 29.62
N ILE A 258 4.34 -1.14 29.68
CA ILE A 258 4.91 -0.27 28.63
C ILE A 258 5.22 -1.03 27.34
N SER A 259 5.40 -2.36 27.41
CA SER A 259 5.81 -3.19 26.27
C SER A 259 4.90 -3.01 25.05
N ALA A 260 3.58 -3.07 25.23
CA ALA A 260 2.60 -2.93 24.15
C ALA A 260 2.56 -1.49 23.58
N PRO A 261 2.31 -0.44 24.39
CA PRO A 261 2.28 0.94 23.90
C PRO A 261 3.58 1.35 23.21
N LEU A 262 4.74 0.96 23.75
CA LEU A 262 6.03 1.30 23.16
C LEU A 262 6.21 0.65 21.78
N GLN A 263 5.89 -0.63 21.65
CA GLN A 263 5.97 -1.31 20.36
C GLN A 263 5.00 -0.71 19.33
N VAL A 264 3.76 -0.40 19.73
CA VAL A 264 2.78 0.26 18.85
C VAL A 264 3.29 1.62 18.38
N ILE A 265 3.78 2.47 19.29
CA ILE A 265 4.31 3.79 18.95
C ILE A 265 5.52 3.67 18.02
N MET A 266 6.46 2.78 18.33
CA MET A 266 7.64 2.56 17.49
C MET A 266 7.26 2.06 16.09
N CYS A 267 6.32 1.11 15.99
CA CYS A 267 5.76 0.66 14.73
C CYS A 267 5.12 1.81 13.96
N GLY A 268 4.39 2.69 14.64
CA GLY A 268 3.77 3.87 14.04
C GLY A 268 4.76 4.84 13.44
N VAL A 269 5.79 5.20 14.21
CA VAL A 269 6.88 6.06 13.71
C VAL A 269 7.53 5.40 12.50
N CYS A 270 7.89 4.12 12.58
CA CYS A 270 8.51 3.40 11.47
C CYS A 270 7.62 3.38 10.22
N LEU A 271 6.33 3.02 10.36
CA LEU A 271 5.40 2.92 9.23
C LEU A 271 5.08 4.29 8.61
N THR A 272 4.98 5.34 9.44
CA THR A 272 4.71 6.71 8.96
C THR A 272 5.75 7.17 7.95
N PHE A 273 7.02 6.80 8.14
CA PHE A 273 8.10 7.15 7.21
C PHE A 273 8.37 6.06 6.18
N ALA A 274 8.34 4.78 6.57
CA ALA A 274 8.67 3.67 5.68
C ALA A 274 7.63 3.46 4.58
N THR A 275 6.33 3.64 4.86
CA THR A 275 5.28 3.44 3.85
C THR A 275 5.43 4.43 2.69
N PRO A 276 5.50 5.76 2.91
CA PRO A 276 5.73 6.70 1.81
C PRO A 276 7.09 6.53 1.13
N ALA A 277 8.15 6.28 1.91
CA ALA A 277 9.50 6.11 1.37
C ALA A 277 9.61 4.90 0.43
N CYS A 278 9.01 3.77 0.82
CA CYS A 278 9.03 2.55 0.01
C CYS A 278 8.05 2.59 -1.16
N CYS A 279 6.90 3.28 -1.03
CA CYS A 279 6.02 3.57 -2.16
C CYS A 279 6.74 4.43 -3.21
N ALA A 280 7.59 5.37 -2.76
CA ALA A 280 8.38 6.25 -3.64
C ALA A 280 9.58 5.56 -4.30
N LEU A 281 10.04 4.39 -3.81
CA LEU A 281 11.20 3.68 -4.37
C LEU A 281 11.01 3.34 -5.85
N PHE A 282 9.79 2.99 -6.24
CA PHE A 282 9.48 2.64 -7.62
C PHE A 282 8.51 3.66 -8.21
N PRO A 283 8.75 4.15 -9.44
CA PRO A 283 7.82 5.06 -10.08
C PRO A 283 6.49 4.34 -10.37
N GLN A 284 5.37 5.07 -10.27
CA GLN A 284 4.05 4.55 -10.65
C GLN A 284 4.00 4.22 -12.15
N LYS A 285 4.58 5.08 -13.00
CA LYS A 285 4.81 4.83 -14.43
C LYS A 285 6.22 4.26 -14.61
N SER A 286 6.31 2.96 -14.90
CA SER A 286 7.59 2.28 -15.14
C SER A 286 7.81 2.07 -16.63
N SER A 287 9.06 2.16 -17.09
CA SER A 287 9.45 1.86 -18.46
C SER A 287 9.85 0.40 -18.61
N ILE A 288 9.63 -0.17 -19.80
CA ILE A 288 10.10 -1.50 -20.20
C ILE A 288 10.53 -1.46 -21.67
N ALA A 289 11.67 -2.07 -21.97
CA ALA A 289 12.15 -2.19 -23.34
C ALA A 289 11.23 -3.12 -24.14
N VAL A 290 10.92 -2.75 -25.39
CA VAL A 290 10.05 -3.55 -26.25
C VAL A 290 10.63 -4.96 -26.45
N SER A 291 11.95 -5.10 -26.55
CA SER A 291 12.64 -6.40 -26.63
C SER A 291 12.34 -7.37 -25.48
N SER A 292 11.95 -6.85 -24.30
CA SER A 292 11.61 -7.65 -23.13
C SER A 292 10.15 -8.12 -23.09
N LEU A 293 9.30 -7.58 -23.97
CA LEU A 293 7.88 -7.91 -24.05
C LEU A 293 7.63 -9.30 -24.69
N GLU A 294 6.37 -9.71 -24.77
CA GLU A 294 5.95 -10.90 -25.50
C GLU A 294 6.14 -10.70 -27.03
N PRO A 295 6.56 -11.74 -27.78
CA PRO A 295 6.79 -11.62 -29.22
C PRO A 295 5.61 -11.00 -29.99
N GLU A 296 4.38 -11.42 -29.68
CA GLU A 296 3.15 -10.89 -30.28
C GLU A 296 2.97 -9.37 -30.08
N VAL A 297 3.41 -8.85 -28.92
CA VAL A 297 3.34 -7.42 -28.60
C VAL A 297 4.50 -6.68 -29.27
N GLN A 298 5.68 -7.29 -29.34
CA GLN A 298 6.82 -6.74 -30.07
C GLN A 298 6.49 -6.54 -31.55
N ASP A 299 5.90 -7.55 -32.18
CA ASP A 299 5.56 -7.51 -33.61
C ASP A 299 4.49 -6.44 -33.89
N LYS A 300 3.50 -6.29 -33.01
CA LYS A 300 2.51 -5.19 -33.10
C LYS A 300 3.15 -3.82 -32.99
N ILE A 301 4.06 -3.63 -32.04
CA ILE A 301 4.73 -2.33 -31.84
C ILE A 301 5.67 -2.04 -33.02
N ARG A 302 6.37 -3.04 -33.56
CA ARG A 302 7.28 -2.90 -34.70
C ARG A 302 6.57 -2.60 -36.03
N GLN A 303 5.29 -2.93 -36.15
CA GLN A 303 4.47 -2.58 -37.32
C GLN A 303 4.05 -1.10 -37.33
N LEU A 304 4.26 -0.37 -36.23
CA LEU A 304 3.95 1.06 -36.18
C LEU A 304 5.00 1.89 -36.94
N PRO A 305 4.60 2.97 -37.63
CA PRO A 305 5.50 3.79 -38.43
C PRO A 305 6.63 4.45 -37.62
N ASN A 306 6.44 4.65 -36.32
CA ASN A 306 7.45 5.14 -35.37
C ASN A 306 7.51 4.22 -34.14
N ALA A 307 7.96 2.98 -34.32
CA ALA A 307 8.02 1.98 -33.24
C ALA A 307 8.94 2.46 -32.09
N PRO A 308 8.42 2.73 -30.88
CA PRO A 308 9.25 3.12 -29.75
C PRO A 308 10.11 1.95 -29.28
N GLU A 309 11.36 2.21 -28.87
CA GLU A 309 12.21 1.17 -28.25
C GLU A 309 11.79 0.85 -26.80
N THR A 310 11.13 1.82 -26.15
CA THR A 310 10.70 1.75 -24.76
C THR A 310 9.25 2.17 -24.63
N VAL A 311 8.47 1.38 -23.90
CA VAL A 311 7.06 1.66 -23.55
C VAL A 311 6.91 1.77 -22.05
N TYR A 312 5.82 2.38 -21.60
CA TYR A 312 5.54 2.67 -20.21
C TYR A 312 4.28 1.93 -19.75
N TYR A 313 4.24 1.55 -18.47
CA TYR A 313 3.05 0.93 -17.88
C TYR A 313 2.84 1.44 -16.46
N ASN A 314 1.58 1.45 -16.02
CA ASN A 314 1.25 1.77 -14.64
C ASN A 314 1.48 0.51 -13.78
N LYS A 315 2.42 0.60 -12.85
CA LYS A 315 2.75 -0.46 -11.91
C LYS A 315 1.63 -0.69 -10.89
N GLY A 316 0.80 0.32 -10.58
CA GLY A 316 -0.14 0.29 -9.46
C GLY A 316 0.55 0.40 -8.09
N LEU A 317 -0.27 0.50 -7.04
CA LEU A 317 0.15 0.66 -5.62
C LEU A 317 0.07 -0.62 -4.78
#